data_AF-A0A532UQK2-F1
#
_entry.id   AF-A0A532UQK2-F1
#
_cell.length_a   1.000
_cell.length_b   1.000
_cell.length_c   1.000
_cell.angle_alpha   90.00
_cell.angle_beta   90.00
_cell.angle_gamma   90.00
#
_symmetry.space_group_name_H-M   'P 1'
#
loop_
_entity.id
_entity.type
_entity.pdbx_description
1 polymer ?
#
loop_
_entity_poly.entity_id
_entity_poly.type
_entity_poly.pdbx_seq_one_letter_code
_entity_poly.pdbx_strand_id
1 'polypeptide(L)'
;MNDTHPDVAIRYRDLMMSKTGQQRLRMGCSMYDAAKQIVRSAIYNSHPEITDAEMKREIFLRFYGHEFSRADREKLISALISE
;
A
#
# COMPACT_ATOMS: atom_id res chain seq x y z
N MET A 1 -13.79 -12.74 -11.49
CA MET A 1 -13.61 -12.55 -12.94
C MET A 1 -12.14 -12.81 -13.24
N ASN A 2 -11.84 -13.86 -14.01
CA ASN A 2 -10.46 -14.21 -14.40
C ASN A 2 -10.37 -14.07 -15.92
N ASP A 3 -10.21 -12.84 -16.40
CA ASP A 3 -10.12 -12.52 -17.82
C ASP A 3 -8.74 -12.87 -18.42
N THR A 4 -7.92 -13.61 -17.67
CA THR A 4 -6.60 -14.06 -18.10
C THR A 4 -6.71 -15.47 -18.65
N HIS A 5 -6.39 -15.64 -19.94
CA HIS A 5 -6.31 -16.96 -20.57
C HIS A 5 -5.33 -17.87 -19.81
N PRO A 6 -5.62 -19.18 -19.62
CA PRO A 6 -4.78 -20.08 -18.83
C PRO A 6 -3.30 -20.09 -19.24
N ASP A 7 -3.01 -20.10 -20.53
CA ASP A 7 -1.63 -20.10 -21.05
C ASP A 7 -0.85 -18.83 -20.65
N VAL A 8 -1.54 -17.68 -20.58
CA VAL A 8 -0.93 -16.42 -20.13
C VAL A 8 -0.63 -16.48 -18.63
N ALA A 9 -1.54 -17.05 -17.84
CA ALA A 9 -1.34 -17.22 -16.40
C ALA A 9 -0.15 -18.15 -16.10
N ILE A 10 -0.02 -19.25 -16.86
CA ILE A 10 1.13 -20.17 -16.77
C ILE A 10 2.42 -19.44 -17.12
N ARG A 11 2.46 -18.74 -18.26
CA ARG A 11 3.65 -17.99 -18.69
C ARG A 11 4.06 -16.92 -17.68
N TYR A 12 3.10 -16.18 -17.13
CA TYR A 12 3.37 -15.19 -16.09
C TYR A 12 3.96 -15.83 -14.84
N ARG A 13 3.40 -16.96 -14.39
CA ARG A 13 3.92 -17.72 -13.24
C ARG A 13 5.37 -18.16 -13.47
N ASP A 14 5.68 -18.70 -14.64
CA ASP A 14 7.04 -19.16 -14.96
C ASP A 14 8.05 -18.00 -14.94
N LEU A 15 7.68 -16.83 -15.49
CA LEU A 15 8.49 -15.61 -15.43
C LEU A 15 8.71 -15.10 -14.01
N MET A 16 7.75 -15.30 -13.11
CA MET A 16 7.89 -14.92 -11.70
C MET A 16 8.75 -15.92 -10.92
N MET A 17 8.62 -17.21 -11.23
CA MET A 17 9.41 -18.28 -10.59
C MET A 17 10.86 -18.31 -11.06
N SER A 18 11.16 -17.80 -12.26
CA SER A 18 12.53 -17.65 -12.76
C SER A 18 13.32 -16.56 -12.04
N LYS A 19 12.66 -15.70 -11.24
CA LYS A 19 13.31 -14.64 -10.46
C LYS A 19 13.81 -15.18 -9.12
N THR A 20 14.89 -14.62 -8.60
CA THR A 20 15.35 -14.90 -7.24
C THR A 20 14.40 -14.30 -6.20
N GLY A 21 14.46 -14.81 -4.96
CA GLY A 21 13.70 -14.22 -3.85
C GLY A 21 13.99 -12.73 -3.65
N GLN A 22 15.27 -12.34 -3.77
CA GLN A 22 15.69 -10.93 -3.67
C GLN A 22 15.08 -10.05 -4.77
N GLN A 23 15.02 -10.53 -6.01
CA GLN A 23 14.40 -9.80 -7.11
C GLN A 23 12.90 -9.62 -6.87
N ARG A 24 12.20 -10.67 -6.41
CA ARG A 24 10.78 -10.57 -6.08
C ARG A 24 10.51 -9.62 -4.91
N LEU A 25 11.37 -9.61 -3.90
CA LEU A 25 11.26 -8.65 -2.80
C LEU A 25 11.39 -7.20 -3.28
N ARG A 26 12.40 -6.91 -4.11
CA ARG A 26 12.57 -5.57 -4.70
C ARG A 26 11.35 -5.13 -5.52
N MET A 27 10.77 -6.05 -6.30
CA MET A 27 9.53 -5.78 -7.04
C MET A 27 8.39 -5.41 -6.08
N GLY A 28 8.19 -6.18 -5.01
CA GLY A 28 7.17 -5.89 -3.99
C GLY A 28 7.37 -4.53 -3.34
N CYS A 29 8.61 -4.18 -2.94
CA CYS A 29 8.93 -2.87 -2.39
C CYS A 29 8.63 -1.74 -3.38
N SER A 30 9.04 -1.89 -4.65
CA SER A 30 8.78 -0.89 -5.70
C SER A 30 7.28 -0.69 -5.96
N MET A 31 6.50 -1.77 -5.95
CA MET A 31 5.04 -1.69 -6.09
C MET A 31 4.41 -0.97 -4.90
N TYR A 32 4.89 -1.26 -3.68
CA TYR A 32 4.40 -0.59 -2.47
C TYR A 32 4.74 0.91 -2.45
N ASP A 33 5.93 1.29 -2.92
CA ASP A 33 6.29 2.70 -3.06
C ASP A 33 5.39 3.43 -4.06
N ALA A 34 5.10 2.80 -5.20
CA ALA A 34 4.15 3.36 -6.16
C ALA A 34 2.74 3.51 -5.56
N ALA A 35 2.24 2.49 -4.84
CA ALA A 35 0.95 2.53 -4.18
C ALA A 35 0.86 3.67 -3.14
N LYS A 36 1.90 3.86 -2.32
CA LYS A 36 1.98 4.98 -1.37
C LYS A 36 1.94 6.34 -2.09
N GLN A 37 2.66 6.49 -3.20
CA GLN A 37 2.66 7.76 -3.95
C GLN A 37 1.29 8.09 -4.53
N ILE A 38 0.59 7.09 -5.09
CA ILE A 38 -0.77 7.26 -5.60
C ILE A 38 -1.71 7.71 -4.47
N VAL A 39 -1.67 7.03 -3.32
CA VAL A 39 -2.52 7.37 -2.16
C VAL A 39 -2.20 8.77 -1.62
N ARG A 40 -0.92 9.11 -1.44
CA ARG A 40 -0.48 10.44 -1.02
C ARG A 40 -0.98 11.53 -1.94
N SER A 41 -0.84 11.33 -3.25
CA SER A 41 -1.28 12.29 -4.25
C SER A 41 -2.79 12.48 -4.23
N ALA A 42 -3.56 11.40 -4.08
CA ALA A 42 -5.02 11.46 -3.98
C ALA A 42 -5.49 12.21 -2.72
N ILE A 43 -4.82 11.99 -1.59
CA ILE A 43 -5.11 12.70 -0.32
C ILE A 43 -4.79 14.18 -0.48
N TYR A 44 -3.59 14.52 -0.94
CA TYR A 44 -3.16 15.90 -1.13
C TYR A 44 -4.06 16.66 -2.10
N ASN A 45 -4.49 16.03 -3.20
CA ASN A 45 -5.41 16.64 -4.15
C ASN A 45 -6.78 16.95 -3.54
N SER A 46 -7.21 16.18 -2.54
CA SER A 46 -8.48 16.42 -1.83
C SER A 46 -8.33 17.43 -0.69
N HIS A 47 -7.15 17.51 -0.08
CA HIS A 47 -6.81 18.36 1.07
C HIS A 47 -5.40 18.96 0.90
N PRO A 48 -5.23 20.03 0.10
CA PRO A 48 -3.91 20.60 -0.20
C PRO A 48 -3.16 21.14 1.02
N GLU A 49 -3.88 21.54 2.06
CA GLU A 49 -3.36 22.08 3.32
C GLU A 49 -3.07 21.01 4.39
N ILE A 50 -3.16 19.72 4.05
CA ILE A 50 -2.96 18.63 5.00
C ILE A 50 -1.56 18.67 5.63
N THR A 51 -1.51 18.52 6.96
CA THR A 51 -0.24 18.42 7.69
C THR A 51 0.40 17.03 7.54
N ASP A 52 1.68 16.90 7.86
CA ASP A 52 2.36 15.60 7.83
C ASP A 52 1.73 14.59 8.80
N ALA A 53 1.30 15.04 9.98
CA ALA A 53 0.62 14.21 10.97
C ALA A 53 -0.71 13.66 10.44
N GLU A 54 -1.52 14.51 9.83
CA GLU A 54 -2.79 14.13 9.19
C GLU A 54 -2.54 13.20 8.00
N MET A 55 -1.52 13.47 7.18
CA MET A 55 -1.13 12.61 6.06
C MET A 55 -0.74 11.21 6.55
N LYS A 56 0.07 11.09 7.62
CA LYS A 56 0.41 9.80 8.24
C LYS A 56 -0.86 9.05 8.69
N ARG A 57 -1.80 9.75 9.34
CA ARG A 57 -3.09 9.20 9.77
C ARG A 57 -3.93 8.69 8.58
N GLU A 58 -4.09 9.49 7.53
CA GLU A 58 -4.89 9.15 6.36
C GLU A 58 -4.31 7.95 5.60
N ILE A 59 -2.97 7.89 5.44
CA ILE A 59 -2.29 6.75 4.85
C ILE A 59 -2.55 5.48 5.67
N PHE A 60 -2.41 5.54 7.00
CA PHE A 60 -2.69 4.41 7.89
C PHE A 60 -4.13 3.92 7.73
N LEU A 61 -5.11 4.82 7.78
CA LEU A 61 -6.51 4.46 7.64
C LEU A 61 -6.83 3.88 6.26
N ARG A 62 -6.20 4.39 5.19
CA ARG A 62 -6.41 3.90 3.82
C ARG A 62 -5.90 2.47 3.62
N PHE A 63 -4.71 2.16 4.12
CA PHE A 63 -4.11 0.83 3.91
C PHE A 63 -4.60 -0.19 4.94
N TYR A 64 -4.70 0.21 6.21
CA TYR A 64 -4.86 -0.73 7.32
C TYR A 64 -6.07 -0.46 8.18
N GLY A 65 -6.75 0.68 8.02
CA GLY A 65 -7.83 1.10 8.93
C GLY A 65 -8.87 0.00 9.12
N HIS A 66 -9.31 -0.65 8.05
CA HIS A 66 -10.32 -1.71 8.09
C HIS A 66 -9.91 -2.96 8.89
N GLU A 67 -8.61 -3.19 9.12
CA GLU A 67 -8.09 -4.34 9.86
C GLU A 67 -8.18 -4.16 11.38
N PHE A 68 -8.39 -2.91 11.85
CA PHE A 68 -8.38 -2.57 13.27
C PHE A 68 -9.76 -2.13 13.78
N SER A 69 -10.03 -2.39 15.06
CA SER A 69 -11.16 -1.79 15.76
C SER A 69 -11.00 -0.28 15.86
N ARG A 70 -12.08 0.45 16.15
CA ARG A 70 -11.99 1.91 16.34
C ARG A 70 -11.01 2.28 17.46
N ALA A 71 -11.05 1.59 18.59
CA ALA A 71 -10.17 1.84 19.72
C ALA A 71 -8.70 1.60 19.35
N ASP A 72 -8.41 0.53 18.61
CA ASP A 72 -7.04 0.24 18.16
C ASP A 72 -6.54 1.26 17.14
N ARG A 73 -7.39 1.73 16.23
CA ARG A 73 -7.04 2.81 15.30
C ARG A 73 -6.64 4.07 16.04
N GLU A 74 -7.43 4.50 17.01
CA GLU A 74 -7.17 5.72 17.79
C GLU A 74 -5.83 5.61 18.55
N LYS A 75 -5.57 4.46 19.17
CA LYS A 75 -4.29 4.17 19.83
C LYS A 75 -3.10 4.22 18.86
N LEU A 76 -3.20 3.55 17.73
CA LEU A 76 -2.12 3.46 16.74
C LEU A 76 -1.84 4.82 16.08
N ILE A 77 -2.89 5.57 15.73
CA ILE A 77 -2.77 6.92 15.17
C ILE A 77 -2.07 7.85 16.16
N SER A 78 -2.44 7.79 17.45
CA SER A 78 -1.79 8.59 18.48
C SER A 78 -0.29 8.30 18.56
N ALA A 79 0.12 7.03 18.48
CA ALA A 79 1.53 6.66 18.48
C ALA A 79 2.25 7.12 17.19
N LEU A 80 1.58 7.04 16.04
CA LEU A 80 2.14 7.40 14.72
C LEU A 80 2.44 8.90 14.58
N ILE A 81 1.67 9.74 15.27
CA ILE A 81 1.76 11.20 15.21
C ILE A 81 2.72 11.76 16.28
N SER A 82 2.98 11.01 17.34
CA SER A 82 3.93 11.42 18.39
C SER A 82 5.42 11.29 18.00
N GLU A 83 5.73 10.66 16.86
CA GLU A 83 7.06 10.57 16.25
C GLU A 83 7.30 11.65 15.19
#